data_AF-A0AA41TXV8-F1
#
_entry.id   AF-A0AA41TXV8-F1
#
_cell.length_a   1.000
_cell.length_b   1.000
_cell.length_c   1.000
_cell.angle_alpha   90.00
_cell.angle_beta   90.00
_cell.angle_gamma   90.00
#
_symmetry.space_group_name_H-M   'P 1'
#
loop_
_entity.id
_entity.type
_entity.pdbx_description
1 polymer ?
#
loop_
_entity_poly.entity_id
_entity_poly.type
_entity_poly.pdbx_seq_one_letter_code
_entity_poly.pdbx_strand_id
1 'polypeptide(L)'
;MAVEYRLENEHLGAGQNVAVFEFETPDGLFHNVNVNIPKGKDAEVVIAEELARWGVDPLAVTRIYSERIPCGPIRQNCRALLTVYKNAKVSYSLNGGYTADKDSIFKFMKGRRR
;
A
#
# COMPACT_ATOMS: atom_id res chain seq x y z
N MET A 1 0.99 -2.99 10.85
CA MET A 1 -0.06 -2.80 9.80
C MET A 1 0.26 -3.52 8.49
N ALA A 2 1.05 -3.01 7.54
CA ALA A 2 1.25 -3.75 6.28
C ALA A 2 2.24 -4.93 6.39
N VAL A 3 3.29 -4.77 7.18
CA VAL A 3 4.24 -5.87 7.46
C VAL A 3 3.52 -6.98 8.21
N GLU A 4 2.70 -6.64 9.21
CA GLU A 4 1.82 -7.59 9.91
C GLU A 4 0.86 -8.27 8.94
N TYR A 5 0.17 -7.52 8.08
CA TYR A 5 -0.72 -8.12 7.06
C TYR A 5 0.03 -9.09 6.15
N ARG A 6 1.25 -8.76 5.71
CA ARG A 6 2.09 -9.69 4.93
C ARG A 6 2.46 -10.94 5.75
N LEU A 7 2.79 -10.77 7.02
CA LEU A 7 3.14 -11.88 7.91
C LEU A 7 1.96 -12.82 8.14
N GLU A 8 0.74 -12.29 8.21
CA GLU A 8 -0.49 -13.07 8.33
C GLU A 8 -0.92 -13.72 7.00
N ASN A 9 -0.46 -13.18 5.87
CA ASN A 9 -0.78 -13.64 4.53
C ASN A 9 0.45 -14.23 3.82
N GLU A 10 0.96 -15.36 4.31
CA GLU A 10 2.18 -16.03 3.80
C GLU A 10 2.12 -16.46 2.33
N HIS A 11 0.92 -16.51 1.74
CA HIS A 11 0.71 -16.79 0.31
C HIS A 11 1.09 -15.60 -0.60
N LEU A 12 1.29 -14.40 -0.04
CA LEU A 12 1.70 -13.23 -0.80
C LEU A 12 3.15 -13.37 -1.27
N GLY A 13 3.33 -13.45 -2.59
CA GLY A 13 4.65 -13.57 -3.18
C GLY A 13 5.47 -12.28 -3.05
N ALA A 14 6.79 -12.40 -3.17
CA ALA A 14 7.70 -11.25 -3.22
C ALA A 14 7.45 -10.31 -4.41
N GLY A 15 6.67 -10.73 -5.41
CA GLY A 15 6.23 -9.85 -6.51
C GLY A 15 5.10 -8.90 -6.12
N GLN A 16 4.39 -9.18 -5.02
CA GLN A 16 3.24 -8.40 -4.59
C GLN A 16 3.65 -7.27 -3.63
N ASN A 17 2.96 -6.14 -3.69
CA ASN A 17 3.09 -4.96 -2.83
C ASN A 17 1.84 -4.85 -1.95
N VAL A 18 2.00 -4.34 -0.73
CA VAL A 18 0.88 -4.09 0.21
C VAL A 18 0.79 -2.61 0.51
N ALA A 19 -0.42 -2.06 0.51
CA ALA A 19 -0.71 -0.68 0.93
C ALA A 19 -1.80 -0.65 2.01
N VAL A 20 -1.70 0.30 2.93
CA VAL A 20 -2.64 0.52 4.04
C VAL A 20 -3.02 1.99 4.09
N PHE A 21 -4.33 2.27 4.08
CA PHE A 21 -4.85 3.63 4.20
C PHE A 21 -5.66 3.71 5.48
N GLU A 22 -5.34 4.67 6.33
CA GLU A 22 -6.08 5.02 7.53
C GLU A 22 -6.97 6.23 7.23
N PHE A 23 -8.23 6.16 7.63
CA PHE A 23 -9.21 7.22 7.37
C PHE A 23 -10.24 7.34 8.49
N GLU A 24 -10.73 8.56 8.68
CA GLU A 24 -11.76 8.89 9.64
C GLU A 24 -13.16 8.70 9.04
N THR A 25 -14.07 8.21 9.86
CA THR A 25 -15.50 8.09 9.57
C THR A 25 -16.28 8.65 10.77
N PRO A 26 -17.60 8.89 10.64
CA PRO A 26 -18.42 9.27 11.80
C PRO A 26 -18.36 8.27 12.96
N ASP A 27 -18.08 7.00 12.68
CA ASP A 27 -18.00 5.91 13.67
C ASP A 27 -16.59 5.76 14.28
N GLY A 28 -15.60 6.53 13.81
CA GLY A 28 -14.23 6.51 14.32
C GLY A 28 -13.17 6.32 13.24
N LEU A 29 -11.97 5.92 13.67
CA LEU A 29 -10.80 5.73 12.83
C LEU A 29 -10.75 4.29 12.29
N PHE A 30 -10.66 4.14 10.97
CA PHE A 30 -10.60 2.85 10.29
C PHE A 30 -9.34 2.75 9.44
N HIS A 31 -8.95 1.52 9.12
CA HIS A 31 -7.93 1.26 8.11
C HIS A 31 -8.42 0.23 7.10
N ASN A 32 -7.99 0.38 5.85
CA ASN A 32 -8.13 -0.66 4.84
C ASN A 32 -6.75 -1.12 4.38
N VAL A 33 -6.63 -2.39 4.02
CA VAL A 33 -5.38 -3.01 3.55
C VAL A 33 -5.64 -3.65 2.20
N ASN A 34 -4.75 -3.40 1.23
CA ASN A 34 -4.87 -3.99 -0.09
C ASN A 34 -3.53 -4.44 -0.65
N VAL A 35 -3.63 -5.35 -1.62
CA VAL A 35 -2.51 -5.91 -2.35
C VAL A 35 -2.66 -5.55 -3.83
N ASN A 36 -1.54 -5.36 -4.53
CA ASN A 36 -1.59 -5.17 -5.97
C ASN A 36 -2.16 -6.41 -6.69
N ILE A 37 -2.81 -6.16 -7.82
CA ILE A 37 -3.27 -7.20 -8.72
C ILE A 37 -2.06 -7.62 -9.59
N PRO A 38 -1.67 -8.91 -9.63
CA PRO A 38 -0.58 -9.37 -10.48
C PRO A 38 -0.81 -8.98 -11.95
N LYS A 39 0.15 -8.29 -12.57
CA LYS A 39 0.05 -7.72 -13.94
C LYS A 39 -1.09 -6.70 -14.11
N GLY A 40 -1.66 -6.19 -13.02
CA GLY A 40 -2.75 -5.24 -13.00
C GLY A 40 -2.40 -3.98 -12.21
N LYS A 41 -3.34 -3.52 -11.38
CA LYS A 41 -3.22 -2.28 -10.59
C LYS A 41 -2.32 -2.46 -9.38
N ASP A 42 -1.58 -1.41 -9.04
CA ASP A 42 -0.81 -1.32 -7.80
C ASP A 42 -1.73 -1.23 -6.58
N ALA A 43 -1.22 -1.62 -5.42
CA ALA A 43 -1.99 -1.70 -4.18
C ALA A 43 -2.62 -0.36 -3.79
N GLU A 44 -1.88 0.74 -4.02
CA GLU A 44 -2.31 2.12 -3.79
C GLU A 44 -3.50 2.53 -4.68
N VAL A 45 -3.57 1.99 -5.90
CA VAL A 45 -4.69 2.27 -6.82
C VAL A 45 -5.91 1.45 -6.41
N VAL A 46 -5.71 0.17 -6.06
CA VAL A 46 -6.80 -0.72 -5.63
C VAL A 46 -7.52 -0.13 -4.40
N ILE A 47 -6.75 0.29 -3.39
CA ILE A 47 -7.32 0.87 -2.17
C ILE A 47 -8.01 2.21 -2.43
N ALA A 48 -7.45 3.06 -3.29
CA ALA A 48 -8.08 4.34 -3.62
C ALA A 48 -9.43 4.16 -4.32
N GLU A 49 -9.53 3.20 -5.24
CA GLU A 49 -10.79 2.85 -5.90
C GLU A 49 -11.81 2.26 -4.92
N GLU A 50 -11.37 1.52 -3.91
CA GLU A 50 -12.24 1.05 -2.83
C GLU A 50 -12.77 2.18 -1.96
N LEU A 51 -11.90 3.07 -1.48
CA LEU A 51 -12.32 4.22 -0.69
C LEU A 51 -13.29 5.11 -1.47
N ALA A 52 -13.05 5.31 -2.78
CA ALA A 52 -13.96 6.04 -3.64
C ALA A 52 -15.33 5.33 -3.78
N ARG A 53 -15.34 3.99 -3.92
CA ARG A 53 -16.59 3.20 -3.94
C ARG A 53 -17.36 3.26 -2.62
N TRP A 54 -16.67 3.38 -1.49
CA TRP A 54 -17.27 3.55 -0.17
C TRP A 54 -17.72 4.99 0.10
N GLY A 55 -17.40 5.94 -0.78
CA GLY A 55 -17.72 7.34 -0.59
C GLY A 55 -16.87 8.01 0.50
N VAL A 56 -15.69 7.47 0.82
CA VAL A 56 -14.76 8.08 1.77
C VAL A 56 -14.16 9.33 1.15
N ASP A 57 -14.31 10.47 1.84
CA ASP A 57 -13.69 11.73 1.44
C ASP A 57 -12.15 11.58 1.48
N PRO A 58 -11.42 11.90 0.40
CA PRO A 58 -9.96 11.91 0.41
C PRO A 58 -9.34 12.76 1.53
N LEU A 59 -10.03 13.79 2.03
CA LEU A 59 -9.58 14.60 3.16
C LEU A 59 -9.73 13.88 4.50
N ALA A 60 -10.55 12.84 4.59
CA ALA A 60 -10.68 12.02 5.79
C ALA A 60 -9.53 11.01 5.94
N VAL A 61 -8.72 10.81 4.89
CA VAL A 61 -7.54 9.93 4.96
C VAL A 61 -6.41 10.64 5.73
N THR A 62 -5.96 10.02 6.82
CA THR A 62 -4.99 10.59 7.77
C THR A 62 -3.59 10.00 7.59
N ARG A 63 -3.48 8.74 7.15
CA ARG A 63 -2.19 8.07 6.92
C ARG A 63 -2.26 7.13 5.74
N ILE A 64 -1.17 7.11 4.99
CA ILE A 64 -0.97 6.17 3.90
C ILE A 64 0.38 5.51 4.13
N TYR A 65 0.36 4.18 4.18
CA TYR A 65 1.56 3.38 4.23
C TYR A 65 1.60 2.51 2.98
N SER A 66 2.73 2.50 2.27
CA SER A 66 3.02 1.51 1.23
C SER A 66 4.24 0.70 1.59
N GLU A 67 4.26 -0.59 1.28
CA GLU A 67 5.44 -1.41 1.54
C GLU A 67 6.65 -0.95 0.70
N ARG A 68 6.41 -0.53 -0.55
CA ARG A 68 7.42 0.00 -1.48
C ARG A 68 7.17 1.47 -1.78
N ILE A 69 8.17 2.15 -2.33
CA ILE A 69 7.94 3.50 -2.88
C ILE A 69 6.89 3.43 -4.00
N PRO A 70 5.82 4.24 -3.91
CA PRO A 70 4.83 4.36 -4.98
C PRO A 70 5.50 4.71 -6.32
N CYS A 71 5.13 4.00 -7.39
CA CYS A 71 5.80 4.12 -8.69
C CYS A 71 5.44 5.43 -9.44
N GLY A 72 6.31 5.80 -10.40
CA GLY A 72 6.06 6.73 -11.50
C GLY A 72 6.08 8.25 -11.20
N PRO A 73 6.46 9.09 -12.19
CA PRO A 73 6.07 10.50 -12.27
C PRO A 73 4.81 10.65 -13.13
N ILE A 74 3.70 11.10 -12.54
CA ILE A 74 2.51 11.72 -13.17
C ILE A 74 1.74 10.91 -14.25
N ARG A 75 2.24 9.77 -14.75
CA ARG A 75 1.55 8.95 -15.79
C ARG A 75 1.44 7.44 -15.50
N GLN A 76 2.10 6.95 -14.46
CA GLN A 76 1.81 5.66 -13.80
C GLN A 76 1.62 5.98 -12.33
N ASN A 77 0.36 6.07 -11.92
CA ASN A 77 -0.11 7.18 -11.08
C ASN A 77 -0.11 6.94 -9.59
N CYS A 78 0.74 6.07 -9.03
CA CYS A 78 0.71 5.84 -7.59
C CYS A 78 1.12 7.10 -6.83
N ARG A 79 2.24 7.75 -7.16
CA ARG A 79 2.61 9.04 -6.54
C ARG A 79 1.60 10.16 -6.79
N ALA A 80 1.08 10.28 -8.01
CA ALA A 80 0.13 11.31 -8.36
C ALA A 80 -1.21 11.13 -7.65
N LEU A 81 -1.69 9.89 -7.54
CA LEU A 81 -2.88 9.52 -6.79
C LEU A 81 -2.75 9.92 -5.32
N LEU A 82 -1.58 9.70 -4.71
CA LEU A 82 -1.38 10.07 -3.31
C LEU A 82 -1.53 11.58 -3.05
N THR A 83 -1.38 12.43 -4.06
CA THR A 83 -1.59 13.89 -3.93
C THR A 83 -3.04 14.29 -3.70
N VAL A 84 -4.00 13.39 -3.98
CA VAL A 84 -5.42 13.63 -3.72
C VAL A 84 -5.70 13.64 -2.21
N TYR A 85 -4.92 12.90 -1.43
CA TYR A 85 -5.06 12.74 0.02
C TYR A 85 -4.24 13.79 0.78
N LYS A 86 -4.68 15.04 0.72
CA LYS A 86 -3.91 16.21 1.21
C LYS A 86 -3.63 16.20 2.71
N ASN A 87 -4.47 15.54 3.50
CA ASN A 87 -4.33 15.44 4.95
C ASN A 87 -3.50 14.21 5.37
N ALA A 88 -3.17 13.32 4.43
CA ALA A 88 -2.54 12.06 4.74
C ALA A 88 -1.02 12.20 4.89
N LYS A 89 -0.48 11.61 5.97
CA LYS A 89 0.95 11.37 6.08
C LYS A 89 1.33 10.11 5.29
N VAL A 90 2.13 10.27 4.25
CA VAL A 90 2.61 9.16 3.41
C VAL A 90 3.94 8.62 3.94
N SER A 91 4.04 7.30 4.09
CA SER A 91 5.24 6.59 4.53
C SER A 91 5.44 5.28 3.76
N TYR A 92 6.67 4.77 3.75
CA TYR A 92 7.00 3.51 3.10
C TYR A 92 8.18 2.80 3.78
N SER A 93 8.21 1.47 3.72
CA SER A 93 9.25 0.66 4.37
C SER A 93 10.46 0.37 3.49
N LEU A 94 10.25 0.22 2.19
CA LEU A 94 11.30 -0.07 1.22
C LEU A 94 11.46 1.11 0.28
N ASN A 95 12.71 1.46 0.00
CA ASN A 95 13.08 2.61 -0.80
C ASN A 95 13.98 2.27 -2.00
N GLY A 96 14.17 0.99 -2.30
CA GLY A 96 14.94 0.52 -3.44
C GLY A 96 14.13 0.55 -4.74
N GLY A 97 14.77 0.10 -5.83
CA GLY A 97 14.05 -0.23 -7.05
C GLY A 97 13.28 -1.56 -6.90
N TYR A 98 12.34 -1.82 -7.81
CA TYR A 98 11.50 -3.04 -7.79
C TYR A 98 12.27 -4.32 -7.51
N THR A 99 13.40 -4.55 -8.18
CA THR A 99 14.23 -5.74 -8.00
C THR A 99 14.85 -5.82 -6.60
N ALA A 100 15.41 -4.71 -6.10
CA ALA A 100 16.03 -4.67 -4.78
C ALA A 100 15.00 -4.87 -3.64
N ASP A 101 13.82 -4.29 -3.79
CA ASP A 101 12.72 -4.43 -2.83
C ASP A 101 12.15 -5.84 -2.86
N LYS A 102 11.96 -6.42 -4.05
CA LYS A 102 11.55 -7.82 -4.22
C LYS A 102 12.54 -8.77 -3.57
N ASP A 103 13.84 -8.58 -3.78
CA ASP A 103 14.87 -9.42 -3.19
C ASP A 103 14.91 -9.28 -1.66
N SER A 104 14.68 -8.07 -1.14
CA SER A 104 14.60 -7.80 0.30
C SER A 104 13.40 -8.52 0.92
N ILE A 105 12.22 -8.45 0.30
CA ILE A 105 11.02 -9.17 0.74
C ILE A 105 11.25 -10.68 0.66
N PHE A 106 11.86 -11.17 -0.43
CA PHE A 106 12.15 -12.59 -0.59
C PHE A 106 13.10 -13.11 0.50
N LYS A 107 14.17 -12.37 0.81
CA LYS A 107 15.10 -12.70 1.91
C LYS A 107 14.39 -12.71 3.26
N PHE A 108 13.56 -11.70 3.54
CA PHE A 108 12.75 -11.63 4.75
C PHE A 108 11.83 -12.84 4.91
N MET A 109 11.11 -13.22 3.85
CA MET A 109 10.23 -14.40 3.86
C MET A 109 11.01 -15.72 4.00
N LYS A 110 12.16 -15.87 3.34
CA LYS A 110 12.99 -17.09 3.40
C LYS A 110 13.64 -17.28 4.77
N GLY A 111 14.07 -16.19 5.41
CA GLY A 111 14.68 -16.23 6.75
C GLY A 111 13.75 -16.75 7.84
N ARG A 112 12.42 -16.64 7.66
CA ARG A 112 11.40 -17.12 8.61
C ARG A 112 11.00 -18.59 8.45
N ARG A 113 11.27 -19.23 7.31
CA ARG A 113 10.96 -20.66 7.08
C ARG A 113 12.02 -21.60 7.67
N ARG A 114 12.86 -21.11 8.59
CA ARG A 114 13.93 -21.86 9.25
C ARG A 114 13.69 -21.93 10.74
#